data_AF-A0A3D0WA78-F1
#
_entry.id   AF-A0A3D0WA78-F1
#
_cell.length_a   1.000
_cell.length_b   1.000
_cell.length_c   1.000
_cell.angle_alpha   90.00
_cell.angle_beta   90.00
_cell.angle_gamma   90.00
#
_symmetry.space_group_name_H-M   'P 1'
#
loop_
_entity.id
_entity.type
_entity.pdbx_description
1 polymer ?
#
loop_
_entity_poly.entity_id
_entity_poly.type
_entity_poly.pdbx_seq_one_letter_code
_entity_poly.pdbx_strand_id
1 'polypeptide(L)'
;MLRVFLSVVGGLLAAFAIVFLSDALFHAVVPSSSTVPDDPNDRVAMGAYVAAQPVGVLIGLVLGWAIAALVGVAIAARVGARGAWPGWIVGALFMAATCFNFVAVPHPL
;
A
#
# COMPACT_ATOMS: atom_id res chain seq x y z
N MET A 1 -4.74 -0.50 -27.25
CA MET A 1 -3.90 0.45 -26.48
C MET A 1 -4.68 1.01 -25.30
N LEU A 2 -5.79 1.72 -25.53
CA LEU A 2 -6.67 2.25 -24.46
C LEU A 2 -7.06 1.20 -23.40
N ARG A 3 -7.49 0.01 -23.82
CA ARG A 3 -7.83 -1.09 -22.90
C ARG A 3 -6.70 -1.47 -21.94
N VAL A 4 -5.46 -1.48 -22.43
CA VAL A 4 -4.30 -1.82 -21.60
C VAL A 4 -4.00 -0.68 -20.62
N PHE A 5 -4.04 0.55 -21.11
CA PHE A 5 -3.91 1.73 -20.25
C PHE A 5 -4.94 1.70 -19.11
N LEU A 6 -6.22 1.51 -19.44
CA LEU A 6 -7.29 1.39 -18.44
C LEU A 6 -7.10 0.19 -17.49
N SER A 7 -6.54 -0.93 -17.97
CA SER A 7 -6.25 -2.07 -17.10
C SER A 7 -5.14 -1.77 -16.07
N VAL A 8 -4.12 -1.00 -16.45
CA VAL A 8 -3.04 -0.58 -15.53
C VAL A 8 -3.59 0.39 -14.50
N VAL A 9 -4.33 1.42 -14.95
CA VAL A 9 -4.98 2.38 -14.05
C VAL A 9 -5.94 1.67 -13.11
N GLY A 10 -6.81 0.80 -13.62
CA GLY A 10 -7.76 0.04 -12.80
C GLY A 10 -7.07 -0.90 -11.80
N GLY A 11 -5.97 -1.56 -12.19
CA GLY A 11 -5.17 -2.39 -11.30
C GLY A 11 -4.54 -1.59 -10.16
N LEU A 12 -3.99 -0.41 -10.45
CA LEU A 12 -3.45 0.49 -9.42
C LEU A 12 -4.53 1.02 -8.48
N LEU A 13 -5.67 1.47 -9.03
CA LEU A 13 -6.78 1.95 -8.21
C LEU A 13 -7.30 0.87 -7.26
N ALA A 14 -7.42 -0.37 -7.74
CA ALA A 14 -7.81 -1.50 -6.90
C ALA A 14 -6.77 -1.79 -5.80
N ALA A 15 -5.47 -1.76 -6.12
CA ALA A 15 -4.42 -1.96 -5.15
C ALA A 15 -4.44 -0.87 -4.06
N PHE A 16 -4.52 0.41 -4.44
CA PHE A 16 -4.62 1.51 -3.48
C PHE A 16 -5.90 1.43 -2.62
N ALA A 17 -7.04 1.08 -3.22
CA ALA A 17 -8.26 0.89 -2.45
C ALA A 17 -8.12 -0.20 -1.38
N ILE A 18 -7.48 -1.33 -1.72
CA ILE A 18 -7.21 -2.40 -0.74
C ILE A 18 -6.23 -1.93 0.34
N VAL A 19 -5.19 -1.15 -0.01
CA VAL A 19 -4.28 -0.54 0.97
C VAL A 19 -5.06 0.29 1.97
N PHE A 20 -5.85 1.27 1.51
CA PHE A 20 -6.62 2.15 2.41
C PHE A 20 -7.62 1.37 3.28
N LEU A 21 -8.30 0.37 2.71
CA LEU A 21 -9.24 -0.46 3.45
C LEU A 21 -8.53 -1.31 4.50
N SER A 22 -7.38 -1.90 4.15
CA SER A 22 -6.60 -2.71 5.08
C SER A 22 -6.03 -1.85 6.22
N ASP A 23 -5.53 -0.66 5.91
CA ASP A 23 -4.99 0.29 6.88
C ASP A 23 -6.06 0.73 7.88
N ALA A 24 -7.21 1.17 7.36
CA ALA A 24 -8.35 1.53 8.19
C ALA A 24 -8.85 0.36 9.05
N LEU A 25 -8.90 -0.85 8.49
CA LEU A 25 -9.34 -2.04 9.22
C LEU A 25 -8.38 -2.37 10.38
N PHE A 26 -7.07 -2.42 10.13
CA PHE A 26 -6.12 -2.79 11.17
C PHE A 26 -6.00 -1.74 12.27
N HIS A 27 -6.06 -0.45 11.92
CA HIS A 27 -6.14 0.63 12.92
C HIS A 27 -7.45 0.64 13.71
N ALA A 28 -8.57 0.15 13.14
CA ALA A 28 -9.83 0.03 13.85
C ALA A 28 -9.89 -1.19 14.78
N VAL A 29 -9.29 -2.32 14.37
CA VAL A 29 -9.32 -3.59 15.13
C VAL A 29 -8.27 -3.61 16.24
N VAL A 30 -7.12 -2.98 16.02
CA VAL A 30 -6.02 -2.92 17.00
C VAL A 30 -5.84 -1.45 17.39
N PRO A 31 -6.40 -1.03 18.53
CA PRO A 31 -6.31 0.36 18.98
C PRO A 31 -4.84 0.76 19.14
N SER A 32 -4.43 1.82 18.43
CA SER A 32 -3.16 2.46 18.69
C SER A 32 -3.28 3.27 19.98
N SER A 33 -2.32 3.11 20.90
CA SER A 33 -2.20 4.00 22.07
C SER A 33 -1.61 5.36 21.71
N SER A 34 -1.10 5.50 20.49
CA SER A 34 -0.47 6.71 19.99
C SER A 34 -1.42 7.51 19.10
N THR A 35 -1.41 8.82 19.27
CA THR A 35 -2.16 9.75 18.43
C THR A 35 -1.37 10.04 17.15
N VAL A 36 -2.08 10.08 16.02
CA VAL A 36 -1.49 10.52 14.74
C VAL A 36 -0.95 11.94 14.91
N PRO A 37 0.28 12.25 14.45
CA PRO A 37 0.83 13.61 14.51
C PRO A 37 -0.01 14.63 13.74
N ASP A 38 -0.10 15.86 14.26
CA ASP A 38 -0.80 16.97 13.60
C ASP A 38 -0.14 17.38 12.28
N ASP A 39 1.19 17.34 12.22
CA ASP A 39 1.96 17.50 10.97
C ASP A 39 2.53 16.15 10.53
N PRO A 40 2.01 15.54 9.45
CA PRO A 40 2.55 14.31 8.89
C PRO A 40 4.00 14.41 8.38
N ASN A 41 4.51 15.63 8.16
CA ASN A 41 5.88 15.86 7.71
C ASN A 41 6.88 16.03 8.87
N ASP A 42 6.41 16.12 10.12
CA ASP A 42 7.30 16.07 11.29
C ASP A 42 7.86 14.65 11.43
N ARG A 43 9.09 14.47 10.95
CA ARG A 43 9.77 13.17 10.95
C ARG A 43 10.01 12.63 12.36
N VAL A 44 10.17 13.49 13.36
CA VAL A 44 10.41 13.05 14.75
C VAL A 44 9.11 12.52 15.34
N ALA A 45 8.03 13.30 15.24
CA ALA A 45 6.72 12.90 15.73
C ALA A 45 6.20 11.64 14.99
N MET A 46 6.37 11.58 13.66
CA MET A 46 5.99 10.42 12.87
C MET A 46 6.82 9.17 13.22
N GLY A 47 8.12 9.33 13.46
CA GLY A 47 8.98 8.21 13.87
C GLY A 47 8.55 7.62 15.21
N ALA A 48 8.23 8.47 16.19
CA ALA A 48 7.71 8.05 17.48
C ALA A 48 6.34 7.37 17.35
N TYR A 49 5.45 7.90 16.51
CA TYR A 49 4.15 7.30 16.21
C TYR A 49 4.28 5.90 15.60
N VAL A 50 5.14 5.73 14.58
CA VAL A 50 5.37 4.44 13.93
C VAL A 50 5.99 3.45 14.91
N ALA A 51 6.96 3.86 15.72
CA ALA A 51 7.61 3.01 16.72
C ALA A 51 6.67 2.56 17.85
N ALA A 52 5.63 3.35 18.15
CA ALA A 52 4.62 3.01 19.14
C ALA A 52 3.53 2.06 18.60
N GLN A 53 3.52 1.76 17.29
CA GLN A 53 2.48 0.89 16.73
C GLN A 53 2.62 -0.54 17.25
N PRO A 54 1.49 -1.19 17.62
CA PRO A 54 1.50 -2.61 17.93
C PRO A 54 2.02 -3.44 16.76
N VAL A 55 2.89 -4.43 17.05
CA VAL A 55 3.46 -5.33 16.02
C VAL A 55 2.37 -5.99 15.16
N GLY A 56 1.21 -6.29 15.74
CA GLY A 56 0.06 -6.85 15.02
C GLY A 56 -0.47 -5.94 13.91
N VAL A 57 -0.46 -4.61 14.11
CA VAL A 57 -0.84 -3.63 13.06
C VAL A 57 0.15 -3.72 11.91
N LEU A 58 1.46 -3.68 12.21
CA LEU A 58 2.52 -3.72 11.20
C LEU A 58 2.46 -5.00 10.34
N ILE A 59 2.27 -6.16 10.98
CA ILE A 59 2.09 -7.44 10.26
C ILE A 59 0.82 -7.38 9.39
N GLY A 60 -0.28 -6.86 9.93
CA GLY A 60 -1.53 -6.68 9.19
C GLY A 60 -1.35 -5.83 7.94
N LEU A 61 -0.67 -4.69 8.06
CA LEU A 61 -0.38 -3.80 6.92
C LEU A 61 0.45 -4.51 5.86
N VAL A 62 1.53 -5.20 6.24
CA VAL A 62 2.36 -5.95 5.28
C VAL A 62 1.54 -6.99 4.53
N LEU A 63 0.66 -7.73 5.21
CA LEU A 63 -0.21 -8.72 4.58
C LEU A 63 -1.27 -8.05 3.68
N GLY A 64 -1.90 -6.97 4.15
CA GLY A 64 -2.87 -6.21 3.38
C GLY A 64 -2.28 -5.65 2.09
N TRP A 65 -1.06 -5.12 2.16
CA TRP A 65 -0.35 -4.55 1.01
C TRP A 65 0.14 -5.63 0.05
N ALA A 66 0.54 -6.81 0.56
CA ALA A 66 0.84 -7.96 -0.28
C ALA A 66 -0.41 -8.42 -1.06
N ILE A 67 -1.57 -8.49 -0.41
CA ILE A 67 -2.85 -8.80 -1.08
C ILE A 67 -3.20 -7.72 -2.11
N ALA A 68 -3.04 -6.44 -1.77
CA ALA A 68 -3.28 -5.33 -2.68
C ALA A 68 -2.43 -5.44 -3.96
N ALA A 69 -1.13 -5.72 -3.82
CA ALA A 69 -0.22 -5.91 -4.94
C ALA A 69 -0.68 -7.05 -5.86
N LEU A 70 -0.98 -8.22 -5.27
CA LEU A 70 -1.41 -9.40 -6.02
C LEU A 70 -2.72 -9.14 -6.77
N VAL A 71 -3.70 -8.51 -6.12
CA VAL A 71 -4.99 -8.20 -6.73
C VAL A 71 -4.82 -7.19 -7.86
N GLY A 72 -4.08 -6.10 -7.65
CA GLY A 72 -3.84 -5.08 -8.67
C GLY A 72 -3.15 -5.64 -9.93
N VAL A 73 -2.07 -6.42 -9.73
CA VAL A 73 -1.35 -7.12 -10.81
C VAL A 73 -2.30 -8.05 -11.56
N ALA A 74 -3.10 -8.82 -10.85
CA ALA A 74 -3.98 -9.81 -11.43
C ALA A 74 -5.14 -9.18 -12.20
N ILE A 75 -5.68 -8.04 -11.74
CA ILE A 75 -6.67 -7.24 -12.48
C ILE A 75 -6.06 -6.73 -13.78
N ALA A 76 -4.87 -6.11 -13.73
CA ALA A 76 -4.23 -5.56 -14.92
C ALA A 76 -3.90 -6.64 -15.96
N ALA A 77 -3.33 -7.77 -15.52
CA ALA A 77 -3.00 -8.89 -16.40
C ALA A 77 -4.24 -9.49 -17.10
N ARG A 78 -5.36 -9.64 -16.38
CA ARG A 78 -6.59 -10.22 -16.94
C ARG A 78 -7.35 -9.23 -17.82
N VAL A 79 -7.54 -7.99 -17.38
CA VAL A 79 -8.32 -6.98 -18.10
C VAL A 79 -7.60 -6.51 -19.36
N GLY A 80 -6.26 -6.37 -19.30
CA GLY A 80 -5.46 -5.90 -20.43
C GLY A 80 -5.45 -6.85 -21.64
N ALA A 81 -5.70 -8.15 -21.43
CA ALA A 81 -5.70 -9.22 -22.42
C ALA A 81 -4.59 -9.13 -23.48
N ARG A 82 -3.38 -8.84 -23.02
CA ARG A 82 -2.16 -8.89 -23.83
C ARG A 82 -1.07 -9.71 -23.12
N GLY A 83 -1.47 -10.81 -22.48
CA GLY A 83 -0.58 -11.57 -21.61
C GLY A 83 -0.30 -10.85 -20.29
N ALA A 84 0.82 -11.19 -19.64
CA ALA A 84 1.11 -10.77 -18.28
C ALA A 84 1.74 -9.37 -18.14
N TRP A 85 2.23 -8.75 -19.23
CA TRP A 85 3.00 -7.50 -19.14
C TRP A 85 2.26 -6.30 -18.53
N PRO A 86 0.93 -6.10 -18.69
CA PRO A 86 0.25 -5.02 -17.98
C PRO A 86 0.28 -5.24 -16.46
N GLY A 87 0.24 -6.50 -16.02
CA GLY A 87 0.43 -6.86 -14.62
C GLY A 87 1.84 -6.53 -14.11
N TRP A 88 2.88 -6.81 -14.90
CA TRP A 88 4.26 -6.43 -14.55
C TRP A 88 4.45 -4.92 -14.37
N ILE A 89 3.76 -4.10 -15.18
CA ILE A 89 3.77 -2.64 -15.01
C ILE A 89 3.14 -2.25 -13.67
N VAL A 90 1.96 -2.79 -13.34
CA VAL A 90 1.32 -2.49 -12.05
C VAL A 90 2.19 -2.95 -10.89
N GLY A 91 2.77 -4.15 -10.96
CA GLY A 91 3.67 -4.67 -9.94
C GLY A 91 4.89 -3.78 -9.72
N ALA A 92 5.54 -3.32 -10.80
CA ALA A 92 6.69 -2.43 -10.73
C ALA A 92 6.31 -1.07 -10.13
N LEU A 93 5.20 -0.46 -10.58
CA LEU A 93 4.73 0.82 -10.07
C LEU A 93 4.32 0.75 -8.59
N PHE A 94 3.62 -0.32 -8.22
CA PHE A 94 3.19 -0.52 -6.83
C PHE A 94 4.39 -0.80 -5.91
N MET A 95 5.35 -1.62 -6.35
CA MET A 95 6.60 -1.84 -5.62
C MET A 95 7.40 -0.55 -5.44
N ALA A 96 7.51 0.27 -6.49
CA ALA A 96 8.16 1.58 -6.40
C ALA A 96 7.45 2.50 -5.39
N ALA A 97 6.11 2.51 -5.38
CA ALA A 97 5.33 3.27 -4.40
C ALA A 97 5.57 2.77 -2.97
N THR A 98 5.61 1.46 -2.76
CA THR A 98 5.94 0.85 -1.46
C THR A 98 7.35 1.20 -1.00
N CYS A 99 8.36 1.07 -1.87
CA CYS A 99 9.73 1.48 -1.56
C CYS A 99 9.81 2.97 -1.23
N PHE A 100 9.11 3.82 -1.98
CA PHE A 100 9.04 5.25 -1.69
C PHE A 100 8.40 5.51 -0.32
N ASN A 101 7.35 4.78 0.04
CA ASN A 101 6.71 4.89 1.36
C ASN A 101 7.70 4.57 2.50
N PHE A 102 8.47 3.48 2.37
CA PHE A 102 9.51 3.09 3.34
C PHE A 102 10.63 4.13 3.51
N VAL A 103 10.92 4.93 2.47
CA VAL A 103 11.91 6.02 2.53
C VAL A 103 11.28 7.30 3.09
N ALA A 104 10.05 7.59 2.70
CA ALA A 104 9.34 8.80 3.08
C ALA A 104 8.97 8.78 4.56
N VAL A 105 8.45 7.66 5.06
CA VAL A 105 8.02 7.49 6.45
C VAL A 105 9.21 7.00 7.29
N PRO A 106 9.60 7.71 8.35
CA PRO A 106 10.67 7.25 9.25
C PRO A 106 10.24 5.97 9.96
N HIS A 107 11.09 4.95 9.92
CA HIS A 107 10.88 3.69 10.61
C HIS A 107 12.00 3.48 11.63
N PRO A 108 11.70 2.95 12.83
CA PRO A 108 12.76 2.50 13.73
C PRO A 108 13.52 1.36 13.05
N LEU A 109 14.85 1.48 13.00
CA LEU A 109 15.76 0.40 12.61
C LEU A 109 15.90 -0.62 13.74
#